data_AF-A0A8T2W0I6-F1
#
_entry.id   AF-A0A8T2W0I6-F1
#
_cell.length_a   1.000
_cell.length_b   1.000
_cell.length_c   1.000
_cell.angle_alpha   90.00
_cell.angle_beta   90.00
_cell.angle_gamma   90.00
#
_symmetry.space_group_name_H-M   'P 1'
#
loop_
_entity.id
_entity.type
_entity.pdbx_description
1 polymer ?
#
loop_
_entity_poly.entity_id
_entity_poly.type
_entity_poly.pdbx_seq_one_letter_code
_entity_poly.pdbx_strand_id
1 'polypeptide(L)'
;MASGAVFSALRSHRNTLTYSINCLARCMASSDAPIAKNKKSARQAAIAALRRMTPSEMAEESASIAKHIDATCILDYLDNVAIYVHCPKLREVDTTTSLLEALRWNGTSKVYVPRVLDRDSNMHFLRIDSLNDLEEVPPFGIREPTISYSDGRPREDILETKDELELVVMPGLAFDEQGRRLGRGGGYYDKFIAQCKEKAEIEDWLRPPLLVALAFRAQIFPEVPCDPHDQPVDMLITADGPRYFTARGREAEEHAKEMEYILKG
;
A
#
# COMPACT_ATOMS: atom_id res chain seq x y z
N MET A 1 13.72 -8.57 30.42
CA MET A 1 15.02 -8.55 29.72
C MET A 1 15.16 -9.77 28.81
N ALA A 2 14.25 -9.93 27.84
CA ALA A 2 14.23 -11.04 26.89
C ALA A 2 13.74 -10.58 25.50
N SER A 3 14.12 -9.36 25.10
CA SER A 3 13.69 -8.77 23.83
C SER A 3 14.81 -8.91 22.78
N GLY A 4 16.02 -8.41 23.05
CA GLY A 4 17.09 -8.33 22.03
C GLY A 4 17.59 -9.65 21.41
N ALA A 5 17.49 -10.80 22.10
CA ALA A 5 17.99 -12.07 21.58
C ALA A 5 17.06 -12.71 20.54
N VAL A 6 15.74 -12.52 20.69
CA VAL A 6 14.73 -13.01 19.73
C VAL A 6 14.83 -12.20 18.42
N PHE A 7 15.02 -10.88 18.52
CA PHE A 7 15.17 -10.00 17.34
C PHE A 7 16.42 -10.30 16.50
N SER A 8 17.53 -10.74 17.12
CA SER A 8 18.73 -11.15 16.39
C SER A 8 18.55 -12.48 15.65
N ALA A 9 17.69 -13.39 16.15
CA ALA A 9 17.42 -14.68 15.51
C ALA A 9 16.49 -14.52 14.29
N LEU A 10 15.52 -13.61 14.36
CA LEU A 10 14.61 -13.28 13.25
C LEU A 10 15.34 -12.71 12.03
N ARG A 11 16.43 -11.96 12.23
CA ARG A 11 17.28 -11.44 11.15
C ARG A 11 17.99 -12.55 10.35
N SER A 12 18.24 -13.74 10.93
CA SER A 12 18.95 -14.82 10.23
C SER A 12 18.04 -15.70 9.37
N HIS A 13 16.72 -15.67 9.58
CA HIS A 13 15.74 -16.42 8.79
C HIS A 13 15.41 -15.76 7.43
N ARG A 14 15.97 -14.57 7.12
CA ARG A 14 15.83 -13.91 5.81
C ARG A 14 16.50 -14.67 4.64
N ASN A 15 17.28 -15.71 4.92
CA ASN A 15 18.17 -16.36 3.96
C ASN A 15 17.75 -17.79 3.56
N THR A 16 16.54 -17.98 3.03
CA THR A 16 16.26 -19.16 2.18
C THR A 16 14.92 -18.99 1.47
N LEU A 17 14.94 -18.60 0.20
CA LEU A 17 13.98 -18.97 -0.85
C LEU A 17 14.38 -18.27 -2.16
N THR A 18 15.23 -18.93 -2.94
CA THR A 18 15.55 -18.54 -4.32
C THR A 18 14.39 -18.92 -5.24
N TYR A 19 13.82 -17.95 -5.97
CA TYR A 19 12.89 -18.26 -7.07
C TYR A 19 13.14 -17.39 -8.31
N SER A 20 13.19 -18.06 -9.47
CA SER A 20 13.28 -17.46 -10.79
C SER A 20 11.94 -16.86 -11.21
N ILE A 21 11.96 -15.59 -11.64
CA ILE A 21 10.79 -14.91 -12.21
C ILE A 21 10.75 -15.20 -13.71
N ASN A 22 9.72 -15.93 -14.14
CA ASN A 22 9.26 -15.92 -15.52
C ASN A 22 7.73 -16.05 -15.52
N CYS A 23 7.03 -14.96 -15.84
CA CYS A 23 5.62 -15.05 -16.20
C CYS A 23 5.27 -13.96 -17.22
N LEU A 24 5.42 -14.31 -18.49
CA LEU A 24 4.73 -13.65 -19.60
C LEU A 24 3.32 -14.25 -19.69
N ALA A 25 2.28 -13.42 -19.55
CA ALA A 25 0.95 -13.81 -19.98
C ALA A 25 0.20 -12.64 -20.63
N ARG A 26 -0.12 -12.89 -21.91
CA ARG A 26 -0.92 -12.14 -22.87
C ARG A 26 -2.27 -11.66 -22.31
N CYS A 27 -2.65 -10.45 -22.70
CA CYS A 27 -4.05 -10.04 -22.77
C CYS A 27 -4.42 -9.77 -24.24
N MET A 28 -5.32 -10.59 -24.78
CA MET A 28 -6.17 -10.21 -25.92
C MET A 28 -7.61 -10.53 -25.54
N ALA A 29 -8.45 -9.49 -25.42
CA ALA A 29 -9.86 -9.51 -25.82
C ALA A 29 -10.40 -8.08 -25.83
N SER A 30 -11.19 -7.80 -26.86
CA SER A 30 -11.64 -6.52 -27.38
C SER A 30 -12.89 -5.96 -26.70
N SER A 31 -12.88 -4.67 -26.38
CA SER A 31 -14.08 -3.82 -26.40
C SER A 31 -13.71 -2.46 -26.99
N ASP A 32 -14.34 -2.08 -28.10
CA ASP A 32 -13.95 -0.94 -28.97
C ASP A 32 -14.28 0.46 -28.41
N ALA A 33 -14.33 0.60 -27.09
CA ALA A 33 -14.31 1.90 -26.45
C ALA A 33 -12.87 2.21 -26.02
N PRO A 34 -12.32 3.41 -26.30
CA PRO A 34 -10.98 3.75 -25.86
C PRO A 34 -10.85 3.50 -24.35
N ILE A 35 -9.81 2.79 -23.91
CA ILE A 35 -9.63 2.36 -22.52
C ILE A 35 -9.78 3.56 -21.56
N ALA A 36 -9.31 4.75 -21.97
CA ALA A 36 -9.50 6.00 -21.24
C ALA A 36 -10.98 6.37 -20.97
N LYS A 37 -11.88 6.15 -21.93
CA LYS A 37 -13.32 6.35 -21.79
C LYS A 37 -13.92 5.36 -20.79
N ASN A 38 -13.51 4.09 -20.86
CA ASN A 38 -13.94 3.05 -19.93
C ASN A 38 -13.49 3.36 -18.50
N LYS A 39 -12.23 3.76 -18.32
CA LYS A 39 -11.69 4.20 -17.02
C LYS A 39 -12.45 5.40 -16.45
N LYS A 40 -12.82 6.39 -17.26
CA LYS A 40 -13.62 7.54 -16.81
C LYS A 40 -14.98 7.10 -16.27
N SER A 41 -15.70 6.25 -17.01
CA SER A 41 -17.00 5.72 -16.60
C SER A 41 -16.88 4.86 -15.33
N ALA A 42 -15.86 4.01 -15.25
CA ALA A 42 -15.60 3.20 -14.06
C ALA A 42 -15.30 4.06 -12.82
N ARG A 43 -14.51 5.13 -12.95
CA ARG A 43 -14.27 6.09 -11.85
C ARG A 43 -15.56 6.75 -11.38
N GLN A 44 -16.44 7.14 -12.31
CA GLN A 44 -17.73 7.73 -11.97
C GLN A 44 -18.62 6.74 -11.21
N ALA A 45 -18.67 5.48 -11.64
CA ALA A 45 -19.41 4.42 -10.96
C ALA A 45 -18.86 4.16 -9.55
N ALA A 46 -17.54 4.06 -9.40
CA ALA A 46 -16.87 3.87 -8.11
C ALA A 46 -17.12 5.02 -7.14
N ILE A 47 -17.00 6.27 -7.60
CA ILE A 47 -17.31 7.46 -6.79
C ILE A 47 -18.79 7.44 -6.38
N ALA A 48 -19.70 7.04 -7.27
CA ALA A 48 -21.12 6.94 -6.96
C ALA A 48 -21.42 5.82 -5.95
N ALA A 49 -20.71 4.69 -6.00
CA ALA A 49 -20.83 3.62 -5.02
C ALA A 49 -20.36 4.07 -3.63
N LEU A 50 -19.17 4.68 -3.56
CA LEU A 50 -18.63 5.24 -2.31
C LEU A 50 -19.56 6.30 -1.71
N ARG A 51 -20.19 7.14 -2.52
CA ARG A 51 -21.15 8.17 -2.05
C ARG A 51 -22.42 7.59 -1.41
N ARG A 52 -22.77 6.34 -1.69
CA ARG A 52 -23.93 5.67 -1.08
C ARG A 52 -23.64 5.14 0.31
N MET A 53 -22.38 4.89 0.64
CA MET A 53 -21.99 4.48 1.99
C MET A 53 -22.24 5.62 2.98
N THR A 54 -22.72 5.29 4.15
CA THR A 54 -22.82 6.20 5.28
C THR A 54 -21.46 6.31 6.00
N PRO A 55 -21.21 7.39 6.76
CA PRO A 55 -20.03 7.48 7.60
C PRO A 55 -19.90 6.31 8.61
N SER A 56 -21.01 5.79 9.14
CA SER A 56 -21.01 4.64 10.05
C SER A 56 -20.51 3.38 9.35
N GLU A 57 -21.08 3.05 8.18
CA GLU A 57 -20.65 1.88 7.40
C GLU A 57 -19.16 1.96 7.03
N MET A 58 -18.68 3.14 6.65
CA MET A 58 -17.26 3.33 6.36
C MET A 58 -16.37 3.15 7.59
N ALA A 59 -16.80 3.63 8.75
CA ALA A 59 -16.05 3.45 9.99
C ALA A 59 -16.03 1.98 10.44
N GLU A 60 -17.17 1.29 10.35
CA GLU A 60 -17.31 -0.14 10.68
C GLU A 60 -16.47 -1.03 9.75
N GLU A 61 -16.53 -0.78 8.44
CA GLU A 61 -15.68 -1.50 7.48
C GLU A 61 -14.20 -1.14 7.67
N SER A 62 -13.83 0.12 7.92
CA SER A 62 -12.43 0.48 8.18
C SER A 62 -11.89 -0.21 9.43
N ALA A 63 -12.68 -0.29 10.51
CA ALA A 63 -12.30 -1.02 11.71
C ALA A 63 -12.14 -2.52 11.47
N SER A 64 -12.98 -3.11 10.62
CA SER A 64 -12.87 -4.53 10.23
C SER A 64 -11.62 -4.78 9.37
N ILE A 65 -11.35 -3.89 8.42
CA ILE A 65 -10.16 -3.92 7.57
C ILE A 65 -8.88 -3.78 8.40
N ALA A 66 -8.86 -2.85 9.36
CA ALA A 66 -7.74 -2.66 10.28
C ALA A 66 -7.43 -3.95 11.07
N LYS A 67 -8.46 -4.64 11.58
CA LYS A 67 -8.29 -5.94 12.24
C LYS A 67 -7.72 -7.01 11.30
N HIS A 68 -8.16 -7.01 10.05
CA HIS A 68 -7.69 -8.01 9.08
C HIS A 68 -6.23 -7.77 8.65
N ILE A 69 -5.80 -6.51 8.49
CA ILE A 69 -4.37 -6.24 8.22
C ILE A 69 -3.51 -6.53 9.45
N ASP A 70 -3.95 -6.17 10.65
CA ASP A 70 -3.26 -6.50 11.89
C ASP A 70 -3.11 -8.03 12.07
N ALA A 71 -4.19 -8.79 11.82
CA ALA A 71 -4.16 -10.26 11.86
C ALA A 71 -3.26 -10.89 10.78
N THR A 72 -2.89 -10.14 9.74
CA THR A 72 -1.90 -10.61 8.78
C THR A 72 -0.48 -10.37 9.24
N CYS A 73 -0.21 -9.73 10.39
CA CYS A 73 1.12 -9.44 10.93
C CYS A 73 2.15 -8.84 9.94
N ILE A 74 1.74 -8.43 8.73
CA ILE A 74 2.67 -7.96 7.68
C ILE A 74 3.34 -6.65 8.06
N LEU A 75 2.74 -5.89 8.97
CA LEU A 75 3.33 -4.67 9.52
C LEU A 75 4.31 -4.95 10.68
N ASP A 76 4.31 -6.19 11.19
CA ASP A 76 5.06 -6.61 12.38
C ASP A 76 6.44 -7.21 12.05
N TYR A 77 7.00 -6.97 10.86
CA TYR A 77 8.37 -7.43 10.59
C TYR A 77 9.07 -6.71 9.44
N LEU A 78 8.37 -5.80 8.77
CA LEU A 78 8.93 -5.05 7.66
C LEU A 78 9.62 -3.80 8.19
N ASP A 79 10.85 -3.60 7.75
CA ASP A 79 11.70 -2.48 8.13
C ASP A 79 11.27 -1.20 7.41
N ASN A 80 10.78 -1.27 6.17
CA ASN A 80 10.37 -0.08 5.41
C ASN A 80 8.99 -0.27 4.79
N VAL A 81 8.01 0.49 5.27
CA VAL A 81 6.63 0.42 4.81
C VAL A 81 6.12 1.78 4.36
N ALA A 82 5.45 1.81 3.21
CA ALA A 82 4.81 2.99 2.66
C ALA A 82 3.29 2.87 2.85
N ILE A 83 2.66 3.82 3.54
CA ILE A 83 1.22 3.77 3.84
C ILE A 83 0.59 5.13 3.51
N TYR A 84 -0.52 5.12 2.77
CA TYR A 84 -1.26 6.35 2.49
C TYR A 84 -1.96 6.87 3.75
N VAL A 85 -2.09 8.19 3.86
CA VAL A 85 -2.89 8.82 4.92
C VAL A 85 -4.32 9.01 4.44
N HIS A 86 -5.27 8.48 5.19
CA HIS A 86 -6.68 8.59 4.85
C HIS A 86 -7.13 10.05 4.79
N CYS A 87 -8.04 10.34 3.85
CA CYS A 87 -8.71 11.63 3.79
C CYS A 87 -10.25 11.42 3.77
N PRO A 88 -11.00 11.88 4.80
CA PRO A 88 -12.45 11.73 4.84
C PRO A 88 -13.18 12.31 3.61
N LYS A 89 -12.68 13.43 3.07
CA LYS A 89 -13.23 14.08 1.86
C LYS A 89 -13.11 13.19 0.62
N LEU A 90 -12.06 12.38 0.57
CA LEU A 90 -11.80 11.43 -0.50
C LEU A 90 -12.54 10.10 -0.32
N ARG A 91 -13.11 9.86 0.87
CA ARG A 91 -13.88 8.67 1.22
C ARG A 91 -13.08 7.38 1.07
N GLU A 92 -11.85 7.40 1.59
CA GLU A 92 -10.92 6.26 1.62
C GLU A 92 -11.03 5.50 2.95
N VAL A 93 -10.55 4.25 2.97
CA VAL A 93 -10.44 3.46 4.19
C VAL A 93 -9.53 4.20 5.18
N ASP A 94 -9.92 4.26 6.45
CA ASP A 94 -9.13 4.87 7.51
C ASP A 94 -7.90 4.00 7.83
N THR A 95 -6.71 4.53 7.52
CA THR A 95 -5.41 3.90 7.75
C THR A 95 -4.75 4.32 9.06
N THR A 96 -5.40 5.14 9.89
CA THR A 96 -4.80 5.70 11.11
C THR A 96 -4.30 4.61 12.06
N THR A 97 -5.09 3.55 12.26
CA THR A 97 -4.70 2.41 13.11
C THR A 97 -3.46 1.71 12.56
N SER A 98 -3.46 1.36 11.27
CA SER A 98 -2.32 0.69 10.62
C SER A 98 -1.05 1.53 10.62
N LEU A 99 -1.16 2.85 10.46
CA LEU A 99 -0.02 3.78 10.60
C LEU A 99 0.55 3.74 12.03
N LEU A 100 -0.31 3.78 13.05
CA LEU A 100 0.11 3.73 14.44
C LEU A 100 0.75 2.39 14.81
N GLU A 101 0.22 1.28 14.30
CA GLU A 101 0.79 -0.06 14.48
C GLU A 101 2.18 -0.15 13.84
N ALA A 102 2.31 0.25 12.57
CA ALA A 102 3.59 0.27 11.87
C ALA A 102 4.63 1.16 12.58
N LEU A 103 4.23 2.34 13.08
CA LEU A 103 5.11 3.23 13.85
C LEU A 103 5.52 2.67 15.22
N ARG A 104 4.69 1.80 15.81
CA ARG A 104 4.97 1.17 17.11
C ARG A 104 5.84 -0.06 16.99
N TRP A 105 5.77 -0.76 15.85
CA TRP A 105 6.47 -2.01 15.68
C TRP A 105 7.98 -1.81 15.79
N ASN A 106 8.58 -2.54 16.75
CA ASN A 106 10.01 -2.75 17.04
C ASN A 106 10.94 -1.52 17.19
N GLY A 107 10.48 -0.29 16.92
CA GLY A 107 11.27 0.94 16.97
C GLY A 107 12.33 1.07 15.87
N THR A 108 12.37 0.11 14.93
CA THR A 108 13.29 0.09 13.77
C THR A 108 12.57 0.22 12.44
N SER A 109 11.27 -0.08 12.38
CA SER A 109 10.46 0.11 11.17
C SER A 109 10.36 1.61 10.84
N LYS A 110 10.66 1.95 9.60
CA LYS A 110 10.50 3.26 9.01
C LYS A 110 9.18 3.30 8.25
N VAL A 111 8.34 4.26 8.62
CA VAL A 111 7.04 4.48 7.97
C VAL A 111 7.15 5.68 7.04
N TYR A 112 6.82 5.47 5.76
CA TYR A 112 6.84 6.50 4.73
C TYR A 112 5.42 6.84 4.30
N VAL A 113 5.14 8.13 4.12
CA VAL A 113 3.84 8.65 3.74
C VAL A 113 3.98 9.49 2.46
N PRO A 114 3.02 9.43 1.52
CA PRO A 114 3.10 10.21 0.29
C PRO A 114 2.99 11.71 0.55
N ARG A 115 3.85 12.49 -0.13
CA ARG A 115 3.70 13.93 -0.34
C ARG A 115 3.67 14.22 -1.83
N VAL A 116 2.63 14.90 -2.30
CA VAL A 116 2.50 15.26 -3.71
C VAL A 116 3.28 16.56 -3.97
N LEU A 117 4.20 16.53 -4.92
CA LEU A 117 5.03 17.69 -5.25
C LEU A 117 4.38 18.59 -6.30
N ASP A 118 3.76 17.98 -7.31
CA ASP A 118 3.16 18.70 -8.43
C ASP A 118 2.06 17.90 -9.14
N ARG A 119 1.56 18.44 -10.26
CA ARG A 119 0.51 17.83 -11.07
C ARG A 119 1.02 16.86 -12.15
N ASP A 120 2.33 16.74 -12.31
CA ASP A 120 2.99 15.84 -13.27
C ASP A 120 3.27 14.45 -12.65
N SER A 121 2.44 14.09 -11.69
CA SER A 121 2.48 12.84 -10.94
C SER A 121 3.72 12.68 -10.07
N ASN A 122 4.48 13.74 -9.78
CA ASN A 122 5.64 13.65 -8.89
C ASN A 122 5.17 13.56 -7.43
N MET A 123 5.51 12.46 -6.77
CA MET A 123 5.13 12.17 -5.39
C MET A 123 6.30 11.50 -4.70
N HIS A 124 6.68 12.06 -3.56
CA HIS A 124 7.74 11.53 -2.71
C HIS A 124 7.10 10.73 -1.58
N PHE A 125 7.78 9.70 -1.09
CA PHE A 125 7.35 8.97 0.10
C PHE A 125 8.32 9.30 1.22
N LEU A 126 7.90 10.22 2.10
CA LEU A 126 8.75 10.80 3.13
C LEU A 126 8.54 10.10 4.46
N ARG A 127 9.64 9.83 5.15
CA ARG A 127 9.64 9.21 6.47
C ARG A 127 8.94 10.08 7.51
N ILE A 128 8.05 9.47 8.26
CA ILE A 128 7.47 10.04 9.48
C ILE A 128 7.95 9.26 10.70
N ASP A 129 8.14 9.96 11.80
CA ASP A 129 8.41 9.37 13.12
C ASP A 129 7.17 9.47 14.02
N SER A 130 6.19 10.31 13.66
CA SER A 130 4.87 10.34 14.32
C SER A 130 3.78 10.93 13.42
N LEU A 131 2.52 10.74 13.77
CA LEU A 131 1.40 11.41 13.09
C LEU A 131 1.41 12.95 13.25
N ASN A 132 2.21 13.51 14.15
CA ASN A 132 2.38 14.95 14.30
C ASN A 132 3.26 15.56 13.19
N ASP A 133 3.93 14.71 12.40
CA ASP A 133 4.71 15.13 11.24
C ASP A 133 3.85 15.54 10.03
N LEU A 134 2.55 15.28 10.09
CA LEU A 134 1.63 15.47 8.99
C LEU A 134 0.88 16.81 9.11
N GLU A 135 0.94 17.60 8.05
CA GLU A 135 0.23 18.88 7.89
C GLU A 135 -0.92 18.75 6.89
N GLU A 136 -2.02 19.48 7.07
CA GLU A 136 -3.06 19.54 6.06
C GLU A 136 -2.58 20.34 4.85
N VAL A 137 -2.61 19.73 3.67
CA VAL A 137 -2.21 20.37 2.42
C VAL A 137 -3.45 20.70 1.56
N PRO A 138 -3.62 21.97 1.13
CA PRO A 138 -4.64 22.35 0.17
C PRO A 138 -4.42 21.69 -1.21
N PRO A 139 -5.47 21.51 -2.03
CA PRO A 139 -6.86 21.90 -1.78
C PRO A 139 -7.71 20.77 -1.16
N PHE A 140 -7.21 19.54 -1.15
CA PHE A 140 -8.02 18.37 -0.80
C PHE A 140 -8.10 18.13 0.71
N GLY A 141 -7.26 18.78 1.52
CA GLY A 141 -7.19 18.52 2.96
C GLY A 141 -6.67 17.11 3.26
N ILE A 142 -5.78 16.62 2.40
CA ILE A 142 -4.99 15.42 2.67
C ILE A 142 -3.91 15.85 3.65
N ARG A 143 -3.65 15.04 4.68
CA ARG A 143 -2.54 15.27 5.60
C ARG A 143 -1.30 14.64 5.00
N GLU A 144 -0.29 15.45 4.68
CA GLU A 144 0.96 15.02 4.07
C GLU A 144 2.13 15.36 5.00
N PRO A 145 3.24 14.61 4.97
CA PRO A 145 4.40 14.90 5.81
C PRO A 145 5.06 16.20 5.37
N THR A 146 5.50 17.04 6.31
CA THR A 146 6.31 18.23 5.99
C THR A 146 7.56 17.87 5.17
N ILE A 147 8.09 18.76 4.34
CA ILE A 147 9.31 18.46 3.55
C ILE A 147 10.56 18.28 4.44
N SER A 148 10.57 18.93 5.60
CA SER A 148 11.68 18.90 6.55
C SER A 148 11.17 18.63 7.97
N TYR A 149 12.04 18.07 8.80
CA TYR A 149 11.84 17.97 10.24
C TYR A 149 11.80 19.36 10.90
N SER A 150 11.35 19.43 12.15
CA SER A 150 11.28 20.67 12.92
C SER A 150 12.65 21.33 13.16
N ASP A 151 13.73 20.56 13.08
CA ASP A 151 15.12 21.04 13.18
C ASP A 151 15.70 21.51 11.83
N GLY A 152 14.91 21.50 10.75
CA GLY A 152 15.30 21.94 9.41
C GLY A 152 16.00 20.89 8.55
N ARG A 153 16.26 19.68 9.06
CA ARG A 153 16.81 18.59 8.23
C ARG A 153 15.77 18.12 7.20
N PRO A 154 16.15 17.81 5.95
CA PRO A 154 15.22 17.23 4.98
C PRO A 154 14.73 15.87 5.48
N ARG A 155 13.47 15.54 5.17
CA ARG A 155 12.96 14.19 5.43
C ARG A 155 13.60 13.20 4.48
N GLU A 156 13.76 11.98 4.98
CA GLU A 156 14.24 10.85 4.20
C GLU A 156 13.15 10.43 3.19
N ASP A 157 13.46 10.44 1.89
CA ASP A 157 12.62 9.89 0.83
C ASP A 157 13.11 8.49 0.47
N ILE A 158 12.22 7.50 0.52
CA ILE A 158 12.52 6.10 0.21
C ILE A 158 13.22 5.90 -1.15
N LEU A 159 12.91 6.70 -2.17
CA LEU A 159 13.56 6.56 -3.48
C LEU A 159 15.02 7.07 -3.47
N GLU A 160 15.37 7.94 -2.53
CA GLU A 160 16.70 8.52 -2.37
C GLU A 160 17.60 7.74 -1.40
N THR A 161 17.06 6.76 -0.67
CA THR A 161 17.85 5.93 0.26
C THR A 161 18.41 4.68 -0.43
N LYS A 162 19.20 3.91 0.33
CA LYS A 162 19.64 2.55 -0.05
C LYS A 162 18.75 1.45 0.55
N ASP A 163 17.73 1.84 1.31
CA ASP A 163 16.88 0.89 2.01
C ASP A 163 15.88 0.27 1.00
N GLU A 164 15.59 -1.01 1.19
CA GLU A 164 14.60 -1.72 0.37
C GLU A 164 13.19 -1.37 0.86
N LEU A 165 12.34 -0.87 -0.02
CA LEU A 165 10.91 -0.72 0.29
C LEU A 165 10.22 -2.07 0.19
N GLU A 166 9.65 -2.55 1.29
CA GLU A 166 9.12 -3.91 1.37
C GLU A 166 7.61 -3.97 1.16
N LEU A 167 6.88 -2.90 1.50
CA LEU A 167 5.42 -2.83 1.41
C LEU A 167 4.94 -1.46 0.97
N VAL A 168 3.94 -1.45 0.09
CA VAL A 168 3.14 -0.27 -0.23
C VAL A 168 1.67 -0.57 0.02
N VAL A 169 1.08 0.11 1.00
CA VAL A 169 -0.37 0.19 1.20
C VAL A 169 -0.90 1.36 0.38
N MET A 170 -1.63 1.03 -0.70
CA MET A 170 -2.07 2.00 -1.70
C MET A 170 -3.60 2.16 -1.76
N PRO A 171 -4.10 3.38 -2.02
CA PRO A 171 -5.52 3.62 -2.21
C PRO A 171 -5.96 3.32 -3.65
N GLY A 172 -7.26 3.22 -3.84
CA GLY A 172 -7.92 3.07 -5.13
C GLY A 172 -9.38 3.47 -5.07
N LEU A 173 -10.00 3.69 -6.23
CA LEU A 173 -11.44 3.90 -6.35
C LEU A 173 -12.17 2.57 -6.58
N ALA A 174 -11.59 1.69 -7.39
CA ALA A 174 -12.16 0.38 -7.70
C ALA A 174 -11.08 -0.70 -7.77
N PHE A 175 -11.47 -1.91 -7.42
CA PHE A 175 -10.69 -3.14 -7.48
C PHE A 175 -11.55 -4.26 -8.05
N ASP A 176 -10.94 -5.30 -8.62
CA ASP A 176 -11.65 -6.51 -9.03
C ASP A 176 -10.99 -7.80 -8.53
N GLU A 177 -11.60 -8.93 -8.87
CA GLU A 177 -11.17 -10.28 -8.48
C GLU A 177 -9.86 -10.74 -9.15
N GLN A 178 -9.24 -9.90 -9.99
CA GLN A 178 -7.92 -10.15 -10.58
C GLN A 178 -6.84 -9.24 -9.97
N GLY A 179 -7.19 -8.43 -8.97
CA GLY A 179 -6.28 -7.45 -8.35
C GLY A 179 -6.03 -6.23 -9.22
N ARG A 180 -6.80 -6.00 -10.30
CA ARG A 180 -6.69 -4.77 -11.08
C ARG A 180 -7.18 -3.61 -10.22
N ARG A 181 -6.47 -2.48 -10.30
CA ARG A 181 -6.73 -1.28 -9.49
C ARG A 181 -7.02 -0.09 -10.37
N LEU A 182 -8.05 0.68 -10.01
CA LEU A 182 -8.36 1.96 -10.64
C LEU A 182 -8.14 3.11 -9.67
N GLY A 183 -7.10 3.92 -9.92
CA GLY A 183 -6.87 5.16 -9.18
C GLY A 183 -7.75 6.32 -9.61
N ARG A 184 -7.56 7.48 -8.97
CA ARG A 184 -8.30 8.74 -9.27
C ARG A 184 -7.97 9.36 -10.63
N GLY A 185 -6.92 8.90 -11.30
CA GLY A 185 -6.53 9.31 -12.65
C GLY A 185 -5.28 10.17 -12.75
N GLY A 186 -4.67 10.54 -11.63
CA GLY A 186 -3.41 11.29 -11.60
C GLY A 186 -2.15 10.45 -11.72
N GLY A 187 -2.23 9.12 -11.86
CA GLY A 187 -1.06 8.25 -12.09
C GLY A 187 0.03 8.21 -11.02
N TYR A 188 -0.13 8.91 -9.90
CA TYR A 188 0.90 9.05 -8.84
C TYR A 188 1.45 7.71 -8.36
N TYR A 189 0.58 6.81 -7.92
CA TYR A 189 1.00 5.50 -7.42
C TYR A 189 1.58 4.60 -8.52
N ASP A 190 1.03 4.66 -9.73
CA ASP A 190 1.52 3.84 -10.84
C ASP A 190 2.95 4.27 -11.24
N LYS A 191 3.20 5.58 -11.27
CA LYS A 191 4.54 6.15 -11.50
C LYS A 191 5.51 5.83 -10.37
N PHE A 192 5.11 6.04 -9.11
CA PHE A 192 5.94 5.74 -7.95
C PHE A 192 6.35 4.26 -7.90
N ILE A 193 5.41 3.33 -8.09
CA ILE A 193 5.71 1.89 -8.06
C ILE A 193 6.62 1.49 -9.22
N ALA A 194 6.46 2.08 -10.40
CA ALA A 194 7.38 1.85 -11.51
C ALA A 194 8.81 2.27 -11.15
N GLN A 195 8.98 3.43 -10.50
CA GLN A 195 10.28 3.89 -10.00
C GLN A 195 10.85 2.96 -8.91
N CYS A 196 10.02 2.46 -7.99
CA CYS A 196 10.46 1.48 -6.99
C CYS A 196 10.96 0.19 -7.65
N LYS A 197 10.28 -0.31 -8.68
CA LYS A 197 10.69 -1.52 -9.40
C LYS A 197 12.00 -1.31 -10.16
N GLU A 198 12.14 -0.18 -10.84
CA GLU A 198 13.39 0.19 -11.52
C GLU A 198 14.55 0.30 -10.52
N LYS A 199 14.34 0.97 -9.38
CA LYS A 199 15.33 1.06 -8.31
C LYS A 199 15.69 -0.32 -7.74
N ALA A 200 14.70 -1.18 -7.52
CA ALA A 200 14.91 -2.54 -7.04
C ALA A 200 15.80 -3.36 -7.98
N GLU A 201 15.63 -3.19 -9.30
CA GLU A 201 16.47 -3.83 -10.31
C GLU A 201 17.90 -3.26 -10.34
N ILE A 202 18.04 -1.93 -10.21
CA ILE A 202 19.36 -1.25 -10.26
C ILE A 202 20.19 -1.55 -9.01
N GLU A 203 19.56 -1.56 -7.83
CA GLU A 203 20.21 -1.70 -6.53
C GLU A 203 20.20 -3.16 -6.01
N ASP A 204 19.79 -4.12 -6.86
CA ASP A 204 19.72 -5.57 -6.56
C ASP A 204 18.96 -5.88 -5.26
N TRP A 205 17.79 -5.25 -5.08
CA TRP A 205 16.92 -5.52 -3.93
C TRP A 205 16.49 -6.98 -3.97
N LEU A 206 16.38 -7.60 -2.78
CA LEU A 206 15.94 -8.99 -2.67
C LEU A 206 14.58 -9.22 -3.34
N ARG A 207 13.69 -8.22 -3.26
CA ARG A 207 12.37 -8.22 -3.90
C ARG A 207 11.85 -6.80 -4.13
N PRO A 208 11.03 -6.57 -5.16
CA PRO A 208 10.23 -5.35 -5.24
C PRO A 208 9.15 -5.34 -4.13
N PRO A 209 8.59 -4.17 -3.79
CA PRO A 209 7.62 -4.06 -2.70
C PRO A 209 6.36 -4.89 -2.94
N LEU A 210 5.82 -5.45 -1.86
CA LEU A 210 4.48 -6.04 -1.84
C LEU A 210 3.43 -4.93 -1.97
N LEU A 211 2.52 -5.08 -2.92
CA LEU A 211 1.48 -4.08 -3.18
C LEU A 211 0.17 -4.50 -2.53
N VAL A 212 -0.22 -3.81 -1.46
CA VAL A 212 -1.44 -4.07 -0.70
C VAL A 212 -2.42 -2.92 -0.90
N ALA A 213 -3.69 -3.23 -1.09
CA ALA A 213 -4.75 -2.23 -1.02
C ALA A 213 -5.76 -2.54 0.08
N LEU A 214 -6.33 -1.47 0.62
CA LEU A 214 -7.47 -1.51 1.53
C LEU A 214 -8.69 -1.00 0.77
N ALA A 215 -9.79 -1.72 0.84
CA ALA A 215 -11.00 -1.35 0.11
C ALA A 215 -12.27 -1.66 0.88
N PHE A 216 -13.23 -0.75 0.76
CA PHE A 216 -14.62 -1.04 1.12
C PHE A 216 -15.24 -2.04 0.15
N ARG A 217 -16.26 -2.78 0.60
CA ARG A 217 -17.02 -3.70 -0.27
C ARG A 217 -17.59 -3.00 -1.50
N ALA A 218 -18.02 -1.75 -1.34
CA ALA A 218 -18.55 -0.92 -2.41
C ALA A 218 -17.53 -0.59 -3.52
N GLN A 219 -16.24 -0.86 -3.30
CA GLN A 219 -15.17 -0.63 -4.25
C GLN A 219 -14.81 -1.88 -5.06
N ILE A 220 -15.47 -3.01 -4.82
CA ILE A 220 -15.24 -4.26 -5.55
C ILE A 220 -16.19 -4.31 -6.75
N PHE A 221 -15.61 -4.38 -7.94
CA PHE A 221 -16.32 -4.42 -9.21
C PHE A 221 -16.04 -5.73 -9.94
N PRO A 222 -16.96 -6.20 -10.81
CA PRO A 222 -16.73 -7.42 -11.59
C PRO A 222 -15.51 -7.32 -12.51
N GLU A 223 -15.27 -6.12 -13.05
CA GLU A 223 -14.14 -5.84 -13.93
C GLU A 223 -13.70 -4.38 -13.78
N VAL A 224 -12.40 -4.19 -13.63
CA VAL A 224 -11.76 -2.88 -13.64
C VAL A 224 -10.98 -2.70 -14.95
N PRO A 225 -11.25 -1.64 -15.74
CA PRO A 225 -10.49 -1.36 -16.95
C PRO A 225 -9.04 -0.98 -16.59
N CYS A 226 -8.08 -1.68 -17.18
CA CYS A 226 -6.66 -1.51 -16.94
C CYS A 226 -5.87 -1.24 -18.24
N ASP A 227 -4.76 -0.54 -18.11
CA ASP A 227 -3.71 -0.34 -19.12
C ASP A 227 -2.43 -1.06 -18.67
N PRO A 228 -1.49 -1.37 -19.59
CA PRO A 228 -0.22 -2.05 -19.24
C PRO A 228 0.65 -1.33 -18.20
N HIS A 229 0.46 -0.02 -18.04
CA HIS A 229 1.20 0.79 -17.08
C HIS A 229 0.56 0.82 -15.68
N ASP A 230 -0.71 0.42 -15.56
CA ASP A 230 -1.37 0.37 -14.26
C ASP A 230 -0.77 -0.73 -13.41
N GLN A 231 -0.56 -0.42 -12.13
CA GLN A 231 0.02 -1.36 -11.18
C GLN A 231 -1.10 -2.10 -10.45
N PRO A 232 -1.30 -3.41 -10.70
CA PRO A 232 -2.23 -4.24 -9.93
C PRO A 232 -1.70 -4.47 -8.52
N VAL A 233 -2.59 -4.89 -7.62
CA VAL A 233 -2.23 -5.23 -6.25
C VAL A 233 -1.88 -6.71 -6.13
N ASP A 234 -0.94 -7.03 -5.24
CA ASP A 234 -0.64 -8.41 -4.85
C ASP A 234 -1.70 -8.95 -3.89
N MET A 235 -2.25 -8.06 -3.05
CA MET A 235 -3.20 -8.39 -1.99
C MET A 235 -4.21 -7.26 -1.77
N LEU A 236 -5.45 -7.64 -1.47
CA LEU A 236 -6.56 -6.72 -1.21
C LEU A 236 -7.25 -7.12 0.10
N ILE A 237 -7.36 -6.17 1.02
CA ILE A 237 -8.03 -6.38 2.30
C ILE A 237 -9.34 -5.62 2.31
N THR A 238 -10.41 -6.37 2.60
CA THR A 238 -11.78 -5.84 2.75
C THR A 238 -12.32 -6.25 4.11
N ALA A 239 -13.51 -5.76 4.48
CA ALA A 239 -14.17 -6.19 5.71
C ALA A 239 -14.53 -7.70 5.72
N ASP A 240 -14.56 -8.36 4.56
CA ASP A 240 -14.76 -9.82 4.44
C ASP A 240 -13.47 -10.62 4.63
N GLY A 241 -12.32 -9.96 4.72
CA GLY A 241 -11.00 -10.58 4.87
C GLY A 241 -10.04 -10.26 3.71
N PRO A 242 -8.82 -10.81 3.78
CA PRO A 242 -7.79 -10.64 2.76
C PRO A 242 -8.04 -11.53 1.53
N ARG A 243 -7.63 -11.04 0.37
CA ARG A 243 -7.59 -11.75 -0.92
C ARG A 243 -6.21 -11.61 -1.54
N TYR A 244 -5.73 -12.67 -2.18
CA TYR A 244 -4.37 -12.77 -2.68
C TYR A 244 -4.35 -13.08 -4.17
N PHE A 245 -3.73 -12.23 -4.97
CA PHE A 245 -3.74 -12.33 -6.43
C PHE A 245 -2.42 -12.87 -6.99
N THR A 246 -1.33 -12.76 -6.24
CA THR A 246 0.00 -13.23 -6.63
C THR A 246 0.57 -14.24 -5.63
N ALA A 247 1.61 -14.98 -6.03
CA ALA A 247 2.32 -15.89 -5.13
C ALA A 247 2.90 -15.14 -3.93
N ARG A 248 3.51 -13.97 -4.16
CA ARG A 248 4.05 -13.10 -3.12
C ARG A 248 2.98 -12.66 -2.11
N GLY A 249 1.77 -12.36 -2.59
CA GLY A 249 0.64 -12.06 -1.72
C GLY A 249 0.32 -13.22 -0.77
N ARG A 250 0.28 -14.45 -1.29
CA ARG A 250 0.03 -15.66 -0.48
C ARG A 250 1.17 -15.97 0.49
N GLU A 251 2.42 -15.84 0.02
CA GLU A 251 3.61 -16.06 0.84
C GLU A 251 3.68 -15.07 2.01
N ALA A 252 3.23 -13.82 1.84
CA ALA A 252 3.17 -12.85 2.92
C ALA A 252 2.23 -13.28 4.06
N GLU A 253 1.12 -13.97 3.74
CA GLU A 253 0.22 -14.54 4.75
C GLU A 253 0.85 -15.73 5.49
N GLU A 254 1.50 -16.64 4.75
CA GLU A 254 2.15 -17.81 5.33
C GLU A 254 3.30 -17.40 6.26
N HIS A 255 4.15 -16.47 5.80
CA HIS A 255 5.26 -15.95 6.58
C HIS A 255 4.77 -15.21 7.82
N ALA A 256 3.69 -14.44 7.71
CA ALA A 256 3.09 -13.78 8.84
C ALA A 256 2.56 -14.75 9.92
N LYS A 257 1.87 -15.82 9.51
CA LYS A 257 1.38 -16.85 10.45
C LYS A 257 2.52 -17.56 11.15
N GLU A 258 3.61 -17.83 10.44
CA GLU A 258 4.83 -18.39 11.02
C GLU A 258 5.46 -17.43 12.04
N MET A 259 5.53 -16.14 11.71
CA MET A 259 6.06 -15.11 12.61
C MET A 259 5.17 -14.89 13.84
N GLU A 260 3.85 -14.90 13.68
CA GLU A 260 2.89 -14.84 14.80
C GLU A 260 3.10 -16.01 15.77
N TYR A 261 3.30 -17.23 15.24
CA TYR A 261 3.61 -18.41 16.04
C TYR A 261 4.93 -18.25 16.82
N ILE A 262 5.97 -17.70 16.17
CA ILE A 262 7.29 -17.46 16.79
C ILE A 262 7.22 -16.36 17.86
N LEU A 263 6.41 -15.31 17.67
CA LEU A 263 6.31 -14.18 18.59
C LEU A 263 5.39 -14.45 19.79
N LYS A 264 4.41 -15.36 19.65
CA LYS A 264 3.46 -15.73 20.71
C LYS A 264 3.85 -17.00 21.47
N GLY A 265 4.83 -17.77 20.98
CA GLY A 265 5.43 -18.94 21.65
C GLY A 265 6.61 -18.56 22.55
#